data_AF-A0A399SKU2-F1
#
_entry.id   AF-A0A399SKU2-F1
#
_cell.length_a   1.000
_cell.length_b   1.000
_cell.length_c   1.000
_cell.angle_alpha   90.00
_cell.angle_beta   90.00
_cell.angle_gamma   90.00
#
_symmetry.space_group_name_H-M   'P 1'
#
loop_
_entity.id
_entity.type
_entity.pdbx_description
1 polymer ?
#
loop_
_entity_poly.entity_id
_entity_poly.type
_entity_poly.pdbx_seq_one_letter_code
_entity_poly.pdbx_strand_id
1 'polypeptide(L)'
;MKNTNKKYAKLMLAGALSFSFVAEATNYTLTENSTHITEIVSQASTKKWEKQLLGPYHKINTLTAANVREAYTAFLTNVRAQHNNWTDTEWDHAKAVLDKLDYKKNTLESQLKLDDKGKIKMLQAEFRALETGDDIKD
;
A
#
# COMPACT_ATOMS: atom_id res chain seq x y z
N MET A 1 -34.01 -0.47 -14.93
CA MET A 1 -33.93 -1.87 -14.46
C MET A 1 -32.55 -2.42 -14.81
N LYS A 2 -31.85 -2.93 -13.78
CA LYS A 2 -30.78 -3.94 -13.76
C LYS A 2 -29.53 -3.77 -14.64
N ASN A 3 -28.48 -3.29 -13.96
CA ASN A 3 -27.08 -3.62 -14.17
C ASN A 3 -26.84 -5.13 -13.96
N THR A 4 -26.12 -5.79 -14.88
CA THR A 4 -25.38 -7.02 -14.59
C THR A 4 -24.42 -7.33 -15.75
N ASN A 5 -23.12 -7.33 -15.47
CA ASN A 5 -22.10 -8.32 -15.89
C ASN A 5 -20.72 -7.69 -16.14
N LYS A 6 -19.95 -7.44 -15.08
CA LYS A 6 -18.49 -7.64 -15.13
C LYS A 6 -18.19 -8.80 -14.18
N LYS A 7 -17.64 -9.88 -14.75
CA LYS A 7 -17.55 -11.21 -14.16
C LYS A 7 -16.49 -11.20 -13.05
N TYR A 8 -16.91 -11.54 -11.84
CA TYR A 8 -16.00 -11.93 -10.76
C TYR A 8 -15.31 -13.24 -11.15
N ALA A 9 -14.09 -13.16 -11.67
CA ALA A 9 -13.16 -14.28 -11.64
C ALA A 9 -12.50 -14.29 -10.25
N LYS A 10 -13.29 -14.75 -9.26
CA LYS A 10 -12.82 -15.12 -7.94
C LYS A 10 -11.85 -16.29 -8.12
N LEU A 11 -10.55 -16.02 -8.11
CA LEU A 11 -9.54 -17.08 -8.13
C LEU A 11 -9.67 -17.84 -6.81
N MET A 12 -10.18 -19.07 -6.91
CA MET A 12 -10.37 -19.97 -5.78
C MET A 12 -9.00 -20.32 -5.18
N LEU A 13 -8.91 -20.06 -3.87
CA LEU A 13 -7.94 -20.59 -2.94
C LEU A 13 -7.76 -22.10 -3.16
N ALA A 14 -6.67 -22.50 -3.82
CA ALA A 14 -6.19 -23.87 -3.76
C ALA A 14 -5.49 -24.04 -2.41
N GLY A 15 -6.18 -24.70 -1.49
CA GLY A 15 -5.62 -25.05 -0.19
C GLY A 15 -4.43 -26.00 -0.32
N ALA A 16 -3.36 -25.67 0.38
CA ALA A 16 -2.40 -26.65 0.86
C ALA A 16 -2.07 -26.28 2.31
N LEU A 17 -2.79 -26.90 3.24
CA LEU A 17 -2.34 -27.01 4.62
C LEU A 17 -1.11 -27.91 4.60
N SER A 18 0.08 -27.34 4.62
CA SER A 18 1.31 -28.10 4.90
C SER A 18 1.98 -27.50 6.12
N PHE A 19 1.77 -28.18 7.26
CA PHE A 19 2.68 -28.08 8.39
C PHE A 19 4.03 -28.66 7.96
N SER A 20 5.10 -27.88 8.06
CA SER A 20 6.46 -28.40 7.90
C SER A 20 7.26 -28.05 9.14
N PHE A 21 7.32 -29.01 10.05
CA PHE A 21 8.40 -29.15 11.03
C PHE A 21 9.67 -29.56 10.25
N VAL A 22 10.76 -28.83 10.42
CA VAL A 22 12.05 -29.18 9.79
C VAL A 22 12.96 -29.77 10.85
N ALA A 23 13.31 -31.05 10.68
CA ALA A 23 14.53 -31.62 11.22
C ALA A 23 15.46 -31.92 10.04
N GLU A 24 16.57 -31.18 10.03
CA GLU A 24 17.95 -31.55 9.68
C GLU A 24 18.27 -32.35 8.40
N ALA A 25 19.38 -31.92 7.80
CA ALA A 25 20.32 -32.69 6.99
C ALA A 25 19.99 -32.92 5.50
N THR A 26 20.72 -32.13 4.71
CA THR A 26 21.42 -32.49 3.46
C THR A 26 20.63 -32.46 2.16
N ASN A 27 21.22 -31.71 1.21
CA ASN A 27 20.93 -31.62 -0.23
C ASN A 27 19.95 -30.51 -0.66
N TYR A 28 20.50 -29.32 -0.91
CA TYR A 28 19.82 -28.23 -1.61
C TYR A 28 19.61 -28.59 -3.08
N THR A 29 18.41 -29.01 -3.44
CA THR A 29 17.94 -29.06 -4.83
C THR A 29 17.21 -27.75 -5.17
N LEU A 30 17.67 -27.14 -6.26
CA LEU A 30 17.18 -25.90 -6.85
C LEU A 30 15.69 -25.98 -7.21
N THR A 31 14.79 -25.52 -6.32
CA THR A 31 13.41 -25.17 -6.68
C THR A 31 12.77 -24.14 -5.74
N GLU A 32 13.42 -22.99 -5.49
CA GLU A 32 12.88 -21.91 -4.62
C GLU A 32 12.92 -20.51 -5.29
N ASN A 33 12.47 -20.37 -6.54
CA ASN A 33 12.57 -19.07 -7.24
C ASN A 33 11.24 -18.39 -7.59
N SER A 34 10.08 -19.00 -7.34
CA SER A 34 8.80 -18.41 -7.79
C SER A 34 8.07 -17.59 -6.73
N THR A 35 8.35 -17.82 -5.45
CA THR A 35 7.75 -17.06 -4.33
C THR A 35 8.60 -15.86 -3.91
N HIS A 36 9.94 -15.96 -4.03
CA HIS A 36 10.86 -14.92 -3.57
C HIS A 36 11.05 -13.77 -4.59
N ILE A 37 10.82 -14.02 -5.89
CA ILE A 37 10.90 -12.97 -6.92
C ILE A 37 9.73 -12.00 -6.81
N THR A 38 8.52 -12.49 -6.53
CA THR A 38 7.32 -11.66 -6.43
C THR A 38 7.38 -10.68 -5.25
N GLU A 39 7.91 -11.11 -4.11
CA GLU A 39 8.11 -10.22 -2.94
C GLU A 39 9.26 -9.21 -3.14
N ILE A 40 10.36 -9.59 -3.78
CA ILE A 40 11.48 -8.65 -4.03
C ILE A 40 11.05 -7.56 -5.02
N VAL A 41 10.30 -7.91 -6.08
CA VAL A 41 9.80 -6.94 -7.05
C VAL A 41 8.73 -6.04 -6.43
N SER A 42 7.84 -6.56 -5.58
CA SER A 42 6.84 -5.75 -4.88
C SER A 42 7.45 -4.80 -3.84
N GLN A 43 8.52 -5.22 -3.14
CA GLN A 43 9.22 -4.36 -2.19
C GLN A 43 10.05 -3.27 -2.89
N ALA A 44 10.69 -3.59 -4.01
CA ALA A 44 11.45 -2.62 -4.81
C ALA A 44 10.54 -1.59 -5.48
N SER A 45 9.39 -2.02 -6.03
CA SER A 45 8.40 -1.10 -6.58
C SER A 45 7.84 -0.19 -5.48
N THR A 46 7.54 -0.73 -4.30
CA THR A 46 7.03 0.10 -3.20
C THR A 46 8.02 1.20 -2.78
N LYS A 47 9.34 0.94 -2.74
CA LYS A 47 10.33 1.99 -2.43
C LYS A 47 10.38 3.13 -3.46
N LYS A 48 10.20 2.80 -4.75
CA LYS A 48 10.08 3.82 -5.80
C LYS A 48 8.86 4.71 -5.55
N TRP A 49 7.72 4.09 -5.27
CA TRP A 49 6.47 4.79 -4.99
C TRP A 49 6.51 5.61 -3.69
N GLU A 50 7.16 5.11 -2.64
CA GLU A 50 7.43 5.88 -1.42
C GLU A 50 8.21 7.15 -1.76
N LYS A 51 9.27 7.06 -2.57
CA LYS A 51 10.06 8.23 -2.99
C LYS A 51 9.22 9.20 -3.82
N GLN A 52 8.44 8.69 -4.76
CA GLN A 52 7.64 9.49 -5.67
C GLN A 52 6.48 10.21 -4.96
N LEU A 53 5.76 9.52 -4.08
CA LEU A 53 4.58 10.07 -3.43
C LEU A 53 4.88 10.84 -2.14
N LEU A 54 5.95 10.49 -1.43
CA LEU A 54 6.28 11.13 -0.14
C LEU A 54 7.44 12.13 -0.23
N GLY A 55 8.21 12.13 -1.32
CA GLY A 55 9.34 13.02 -1.52
C GLY A 55 10.35 12.96 -0.36
N PRO A 56 10.58 14.06 0.39
CA PRO A 56 11.50 14.07 1.52
C PRO A 56 11.08 13.11 2.65
N TYR A 57 9.80 12.74 2.73
CA TYR A 57 9.24 11.86 3.76
C TYR A 57 9.26 10.36 3.41
N HIS A 58 9.90 9.97 2.30
CA HIS A 58 9.92 8.58 1.81
C HIS A 58 10.53 7.56 2.79
N LYS A 59 11.38 8.01 3.73
CA LYS A 59 11.88 7.16 4.82
C LYS A 59 10.83 7.06 5.92
N ILE A 60 9.74 6.34 5.67
CA ILE A 60 8.57 6.23 6.56
C ILE A 60 8.99 5.84 7.99
N ASN A 61 9.93 4.91 8.14
CA ASN A 61 10.38 4.44 9.45
C ASN A 61 10.99 5.55 10.33
N THR A 62 11.55 6.60 9.73
CA THR A 62 12.14 7.74 10.44
C THR A 62 11.16 8.86 10.76
N LEU A 63 9.89 8.73 10.37
CA LEU A 63 8.86 9.72 10.71
C LEU A 63 8.64 9.80 12.22
N THR A 64 8.25 10.98 12.67
CA THR A 64 7.96 11.32 14.06
C THR A 64 6.56 11.92 14.15
N ALA A 65 6.02 12.06 15.35
CA ALA A 65 4.72 12.69 15.55
C ALA A 65 4.66 14.12 14.99
N ALA A 66 5.81 14.80 14.93
CA ALA A 66 5.92 16.18 14.44
C ALA A 66 5.89 16.32 12.91
N ASN A 67 6.09 15.23 12.15
CA ASN A 67 6.18 15.30 10.68
C ASN A 67 5.29 14.29 9.94
N VAL A 68 4.62 13.38 10.65
CA VAL A 68 3.81 12.34 10.01
C VAL A 68 2.62 12.96 9.24
N ARG A 69 2.01 14.03 9.76
CA ARG A 69 0.93 14.76 9.07
C ARG A 69 1.40 15.36 7.74
N GLU A 70 2.59 15.93 7.72
CA GLU A 70 3.22 16.51 6.53
C GLU A 70 3.51 15.41 5.50
N ALA A 71 3.88 14.21 5.93
CA ALA A 71 4.03 13.05 5.05
C ALA A 71 2.70 12.68 4.35
N TYR A 72 1.57 12.64 5.08
CA TYR A 72 0.25 12.44 4.46
C TYR A 72 -0.13 13.58 3.51
N THR A 73 0.25 14.81 3.84
CA THR A 73 -0.01 15.97 2.98
C THR A 73 0.77 15.87 1.68
N ALA A 74 2.05 15.50 1.74
CA ALA A 74 2.88 15.24 0.56
C ALA A 74 2.31 14.09 -0.28
N PHE A 75 1.93 12.98 0.37
CA PHE A 75 1.27 11.85 -0.27
C PHE A 75 0.06 12.28 -1.10
N LEU A 76 -0.94 12.94 -0.48
CA LEU A 76 -2.15 13.35 -1.20
C LEU A 76 -1.89 14.41 -2.27
N THR A 77 -0.94 15.32 -2.04
CA THR A 77 -0.57 16.32 -3.04
C THR A 77 -0.07 15.65 -4.32
N ASN A 78 0.79 14.64 -4.17
CA ASN A 78 1.34 13.91 -5.30
C ASN A 78 0.33 12.97 -5.96
N VAL A 79 -0.58 12.36 -5.20
CA VAL A 79 -1.71 11.57 -5.75
C VAL A 79 -2.57 12.46 -6.65
N ARG A 80 -3.04 13.61 -6.14
CA ARG A 80 -3.84 14.58 -6.93
C ARG A 80 -3.19 15.00 -8.24
N ALA A 81 -1.87 15.17 -8.22
CA ALA A 81 -1.13 15.62 -9.40
C ALA A 81 -1.01 14.53 -10.48
N GLN A 82 -1.11 13.25 -10.12
CA GLN A 82 -0.70 12.15 -10.99
C GLN A 82 -1.82 11.15 -11.32
N HIS A 83 -2.87 11.06 -10.49
CA HIS A 83 -3.85 9.96 -10.58
C HIS A 83 -4.61 9.89 -11.90
N ASN A 84 -4.76 11.01 -12.63
CA ASN A 84 -5.56 11.05 -13.86
C ASN A 84 -5.05 10.12 -14.98
N ASN A 85 -3.83 9.57 -14.85
CA ASN A 85 -3.25 8.63 -15.81
C ASN A 85 -2.90 7.27 -15.16
N TRP A 86 -3.46 6.96 -14.00
CA TRP A 86 -3.20 5.72 -13.26
C TRP A 86 -4.11 4.60 -13.73
N THR A 87 -3.57 3.39 -13.74
CA THR A 87 -4.33 2.14 -13.81
C THR A 87 -4.49 1.56 -12.40
N ASP A 88 -5.26 0.47 -12.29
CA ASP A 88 -5.40 -0.30 -11.04
C ASP A 88 -4.06 -0.61 -10.36
N THR A 89 -3.00 -0.88 -11.14
CA THR A 89 -1.68 -1.20 -10.60
C THR A 89 -1.03 0.01 -9.91
N GLU A 90 -1.16 1.20 -10.50
CA GLU A 90 -0.69 2.43 -9.87
C GLU A 90 -1.47 2.76 -8.59
N TRP A 91 -2.79 2.52 -8.59
CA TRP A 91 -3.63 2.66 -7.41
C TRP A 91 -3.22 1.70 -6.28
N ASP A 92 -2.97 0.43 -6.60
CA ASP A 92 -2.47 -0.56 -5.64
C ASP A 92 -1.12 -0.15 -5.04
N HIS A 93 -0.22 0.40 -5.85
CA HIS A 93 1.05 0.93 -5.34
C HIS A 93 0.86 2.13 -4.40
N ALA A 94 0.00 3.07 -4.74
CA ALA A 94 -0.31 4.21 -3.88
C ALA A 94 -0.95 3.77 -2.55
N LYS A 95 -1.83 2.77 -2.61
CA LYS A 95 -2.46 2.14 -1.44
C LYS A 95 -1.44 1.46 -0.52
N ALA A 96 -0.49 0.72 -1.09
CA ALA A 96 0.60 0.12 -0.33
C ALA A 96 1.47 1.17 0.39
N VAL A 97 1.71 2.34 -0.21
CA VAL A 97 2.40 3.46 0.45
C VAL A 97 1.55 4.03 1.60
N LEU A 98 0.24 4.21 1.38
CA LEU A 98 -0.70 4.68 2.40
C LEU A 98 -0.76 3.72 3.61
N ASP A 99 -0.82 2.41 3.36
CA ASP A 99 -0.86 1.40 4.42
C ASP A 99 0.41 1.43 5.30
N LYS A 100 1.58 1.66 4.69
CA LYS A 100 2.83 1.85 5.44
C LYS A 100 2.84 3.13 6.26
N LEU A 101 2.31 4.23 5.72
CA LEU A 101 2.11 5.45 6.49
C LEU A 101 1.17 5.22 7.68
N ASP A 102 0.06 4.50 7.46
CA ASP A 102 -0.91 4.17 8.50
C ASP A 102 -0.30 3.31 9.60
N TYR A 103 0.48 2.30 9.24
CA TYR A 103 1.23 1.50 10.20
C TYR A 103 2.14 2.39 11.06
N LYS A 104 2.94 3.26 10.42
CA LYS A 104 3.83 4.18 11.14
C LYS A 104 3.05 5.16 12.02
N LYS A 105 1.98 5.75 11.50
CA LYS A 105 1.10 6.67 12.24
C LYS A 105 0.55 6.01 13.49
N ASN A 106 0.11 4.75 13.39
CA ASN A 106 -0.43 4.00 14.53
C ASN A 106 0.62 3.80 15.64
N THR A 107 1.90 3.62 15.30
CA THR A 107 2.99 3.58 16.31
C THR A 107 3.19 4.92 17.04
N LEU A 108 2.74 6.03 16.45
CA LEU A 108 2.87 7.39 16.95
C LEU A 108 1.56 7.93 17.54
N GLU A 109 0.49 7.14 17.54
CA GLU A 109 -0.89 7.60 17.79
C GLU A 109 -1.08 8.31 19.13
N SER A 110 -0.37 7.90 20.17
CA SER A 110 -0.43 8.51 21.51
C SER A 110 0.23 9.90 21.58
N GLN A 111 1.11 10.22 20.63
CA GLN A 111 1.86 11.47 20.58
C GLN A 111 1.21 12.51 19.66
N LEU A 112 0.21 12.12 18.86
CA LEU A 112 -0.45 13.00 17.91
C LEU A 112 -1.52 13.85 18.57
N LYS A 113 -1.54 15.13 18.18
CA LYS A 113 -2.62 16.05 18.56
C LYS A 113 -3.91 15.66 17.85
N LEU A 114 -5.04 16.01 18.45
CA LEU A 114 -6.37 15.72 17.88
C LEU A 114 -6.52 16.30 16.46
N ASP A 115 -6.04 17.53 16.25
CA ASP A 115 -6.09 18.21 14.95
C ASP A 115 -5.29 17.45 13.88
N ASP A 116 -4.11 16.92 14.24
CA ASP A 116 -3.28 16.14 13.31
C ASP A 116 -3.99 14.85 12.91
N LYS A 117 -4.61 14.16 13.89
CA LYS A 117 -5.42 12.96 13.62
C LYS A 117 -6.61 13.27 12.72
N GLY A 118 -7.31 14.37 12.97
CA GLY A 118 -8.43 14.84 12.16
C GLY A 118 -8.00 15.11 10.72
N LYS A 119 -6.89 15.84 10.53
CA LYS A 119 -6.36 16.14 9.20
C LYS A 119 -5.94 14.88 8.45
N ILE A 120 -5.26 13.95 9.12
CA ILE A 120 -4.86 12.67 8.52
C ILE A 120 -6.10 11.88 8.06
N LYS A 121 -7.15 11.77 8.88
CA LYS A 121 -8.39 11.09 8.48
C LYS A 121 -9.06 11.73 7.27
N MET A 122 -9.09 13.06 7.21
CA MET A 122 -9.63 13.79 6.06
C MET A 122 -8.84 13.48 4.78
N LEU A 123 -7.51 13.48 4.85
CA LEU A 123 -6.65 13.13 3.72
C LEU A 123 -6.87 11.68 3.27
N GLN A 124 -6.96 10.72 4.20
CA GLN A 124 -7.28 9.33 3.89
C GLN A 124 -8.66 9.17 3.23
N ALA A 125 -9.67 9.92 3.69
CA ALA A 125 -11.00 9.91 3.09
C ALA A 125 -10.97 10.45 1.65
N GLU A 126 -10.19 11.50 1.41
CA GLU A 126 -10.01 12.07 0.08
C GLU A 126 -9.31 11.10 -0.87
N PHE A 127 -8.26 10.40 -0.42
CA PHE A 127 -7.62 9.36 -1.24
C PHE A 127 -8.64 8.32 -1.72
N ARG A 128 -9.49 7.82 -0.82
CA ARG A 128 -10.56 6.85 -1.16
C ARG A 128 -11.58 7.43 -2.14
N ALA A 129 -11.87 8.73 -2.04
CA ALA A 129 -12.80 9.40 -2.95
C ALA A 129 -12.20 9.54 -4.36
N LEU A 130 -10.88 9.77 -4.47
CA LEU A 130 -10.18 9.81 -5.76
C LEU A 130 -10.13 8.42 -6.41
N GLU A 131 -9.75 7.38 -5.64
CA GLU A 131 -9.73 5.97 -6.10
C GLU A 131 -11.11 5.57 -6.64
N THR A 132 -12.16 5.72 -5.82
CA THR A 132 -13.56 5.45 -6.24
C THR A 132 -13.99 6.30 -7.45
N GLY A 133 -13.51 7.53 -7.53
CA GLY A 133 -13.85 8.46 -8.60
C GLY A 133 -13.28 8.05 -9.96
N ASP A 134 -12.10 7.42 -9.98
CA ASP A 134 -11.52 6.84 -11.19
C ASP A 134 -12.15 5.48 -11.53
N ASP A 135 -12.47 4.62 -10.54
CA ASP A 135 -13.20 3.36 -10.76
C ASP A 135 -14.57 3.54 -11.46
N ILE A 136 -15.22 4.70 -11.27
CA ILE A 136 -16.51 5.02 -11.90
C ILE A 136 -16.34 5.43 -13.37
N LYS A 137 -15.17 5.91 -13.78
CA LYS A 137 -14.90 6.36 -15.16
C LYS A 137 -14.61 5.20 -16.12
N ASP A 138 -14.20 4.03 -15.61
CA ASP A 138 -13.79 2.82 -16.36
C ASP A 138 -14.89 1.74 -16.57
#